data_AF-W6NDX1-F1
#
_entry.id   AF-W6NDX1-F1
#
_cell.length_a   1.000
_cell.length_b   1.000
_cell.length_c   1.000
_cell.angle_alpha   90.00
_cell.angle_beta   90.00
_cell.angle_gamma   90.00
#
_symmetry.space_group_name_H-M   'P 1'
#
loop_
_entity.id
_entity.type
_entity.pdbx_description
1 polymer ?
#
loop_
_entity_poly.entity_id
_entity_poly.type
_entity_poly.pdbx_seq_one_letter_code
_entity_poly.pdbx_strand_id
1 'polypeptide(L)'
;MPSSTDISGWRGCSSRRHRRSHSVSTPAQVSGGQLFFEFDAPEAFISPQLFAVNPRGDMIYSVKLDMRLSLDPDTQEVVVALGERLICRCSIRTGKSFNYEIDNDISANELREASDFYLLGDNIAVLITYNPENYHLSQYVLVLNESTEKALLTVKRTVTLPALSSDLTIGMGLLDEGFVLAAGHAGPDGENQQVVGHLIAADPLKASLLPNKDITPMIRQFERFLRKHDPDLQVFPSGILAERNGLTFLLKSREYDLFETTIVGRATFNPSGSRVLCKLMPLDNRSVLFSRLLCIRHLRQVCHRDDNIWITIISSDFAQLNSWKWKIYLSLLLYIIKLVTLILRFVLWMRRIDHGISLYLYMKFLRWIFGPSMIPTTAPPPAFSMYGLDMKSRKFRRVPIEPKMFTMENTFVSYPLAIDCDRTGGVITTELGSSLKINYFPSQNAPLSLCKLAEHSVYRYFPAFEKSPLLRRSVGQLNWDLI
;
A
#
# COMPACT_ATOMS: atom_id res chain seq x y z
N MET A 1 40.78 -59.20 20.46
CA MET A 1 41.20 -59.49 19.06
C MET A 1 41.44 -58.16 18.37
N PRO A 2 42.53 -58.07 17.60
CA PRO A 2 43.11 -56.84 17.06
C PRO A 2 42.21 -56.31 15.93
N SER A 3 42.34 -55.09 15.40
CA SER A 3 43.53 -54.47 14.82
C SER A 3 43.10 -53.05 14.37
N SER A 4 43.80 -51.99 14.78
CA SER A 4 44.91 -51.36 14.04
C SER A 4 44.42 -50.10 13.30
N THR A 5 44.79 -48.90 13.78
CA THR A 5 45.88 -48.02 13.24
C THR A 5 45.49 -47.36 11.91
N ASP A 6 45.71 -46.08 11.61
CA ASP A 6 46.64 -45.07 12.15
C ASP A 6 46.26 -43.70 11.53
N ILE A 7 46.27 -42.59 12.28
CA ILE A 7 47.36 -41.62 12.48
C ILE A 7 47.56 -40.58 11.33
N SER A 8 47.33 -39.33 11.74
CA SER A 8 48.04 -38.08 11.39
C SER A 8 47.81 -37.36 10.05
N GLY A 9 47.73 -36.03 10.19
CA GLY A 9 47.86 -35.08 9.08
C GLY A 9 47.47 -33.65 9.48
N TRP A 10 48.25 -33.01 10.36
CA TRP A 10 48.17 -31.58 10.67
C TRP A 10 48.31 -30.68 9.42
N ARG A 11 47.51 -29.60 9.37
CA ARG A 11 47.79 -28.20 8.91
C ARG A 11 46.42 -27.52 8.78
N GLY A 12 46.05 -26.55 9.61
CA GLY A 12 46.58 -25.19 9.64
C GLY A 12 45.59 -24.27 8.94
N CYS A 13 44.96 -23.34 9.68
CA CYS A 13 44.75 -21.95 9.26
C CYS A 13 43.90 -21.18 10.27
N SER A 14 44.53 -20.14 10.80
CA SER A 14 43.94 -18.98 11.47
C SER A 14 42.76 -18.39 10.67
N SER A 15 41.61 -18.20 11.32
CA SER A 15 40.60 -17.24 10.84
C SER A 15 40.41 -16.12 11.86
N ARG A 16 40.58 -14.91 11.37
CA ARG A 16 40.53 -13.65 12.09
C ARG A 16 39.14 -13.42 12.67
N ARG A 17 39.10 -13.02 13.95
CA ARG A 17 37.95 -12.45 14.65
C ARG A 17 37.42 -11.22 13.90
N HIS A 18 36.25 -11.34 13.29
CA HIS A 18 35.44 -10.17 12.93
C HIS A 18 34.75 -9.64 14.20
N ARG A 19 35.18 -8.45 14.64
CA ARG A 19 34.47 -7.63 15.64
C ARG A 19 33.07 -7.32 15.09
N ARG A 20 32.03 -7.89 15.70
CA ARG A 20 30.67 -7.38 15.60
C ARG A 20 30.59 -6.09 16.41
N SER A 21 30.52 -4.95 15.73
CA SER A 21 30.12 -3.69 16.34
C SER A 21 28.61 -3.72 16.59
N HIS A 22 28.22 -4.01 17.82
CA HIS A 22 26.86 -3.71 18.29
C HIS A 22 26.73 -2.19 18.42
N SER A 23 26.10 -1.54 17.44
CA SER A 23 25.52 -0.21 17.64
C SER A 23 24.21 -0.40 18.39
N VAL A 24 24.26 -0.21 19.71
CA VAL A 24 23.06 -0.06 20.54
C VAL A 24 22.39 1.23 20.09
N SER A 25 21.28 1.13 19.36
CA SER A 25 20.39 2.26 19.13
C SER A 25 19.67 2.55 20.44
N THR A 26 19.93 3.73 21.00
CA THR A 26 19.17 4.33 22.08
C THR A 26 17.67 4.38 21.72
N PRO A 27 16.76 4.03 22.65
CA PRO A 27 15.33 4.06 22.38
C PRO A 27 14.86 5.51 22.31
N ALA A 28 14.51 5.97 21.11
CA ALA A 28 13.72 7.16 20.96
C ALA A 28 12.36 6.95 21.64
N GLN A 29 11.94 7.89 22.48
CA GLN A 29 10.61 7.95 23.06
C GLN A 29 9.55 7.92 21.95
N VAL A 30 8.92 6.77 21.74
CA VAL A 30 7.68 6.65 20.95
C VAL A 30 6.53 6.47 21.94
N SER A 31 5.78 7.55 22.10
CA SER A 31 4.57 7.64 22.92
C SER A 31 3.39 6.91 22.26
N GLY A 32 2.87 5.86 22.91
CA GLY A 32 1.50 5.37 22.73
C GLY A 32 1.28 4.18 21.77
N GLY A 33 1.00 2.99 22.33
CA GLY A 33 0.09 1.99 21.71
C GLY A 33 0.56 1.12 20.54
N GLN A 34 1.70 1.41 19.90
CA GLN A 34 2.18 0.66 18.73
C GLN A 34 2.52 -0.81 19.05
N LEU A 35 1.97 -1.76 18.28
CA LEU A 35 2.49 -3.14 18.21
C LEU A 35 3.49 -3.25 17.07
N PHE A 36 4.48 -4.11 17.24
CA PHE A 36 5.45 -4.46 16.21
C PHE A 36 5.63 -5.99 16.19
N PHE A 37 5.51 -6.60 15.01
CA PHE A 37 5.76 -8.01 14.76
C PHE A 37 6.69 -8.16 13.56
N GLU A 38 7.61 -9.14 13.60
CA GLU A 38 8.53 -9.43 12.50
C GLU A 38 8.67 -10.94 12.31
N PHE A 39 8.38 -11.40 11.09
CA PHE A 39 8.45 -12.81 10.69
C PHE A 39 9.10 -12.96 9.31
N ASP A 40 9.47 -14.19 8.95
CA ASP A 40 9.84 -14.50 7.57
C ASP A 40 8.61 -14.33 6.67
N ALA A 41 8.76 -13.63 5.54
CA ALA A 41 7.64 -13.31 4.68
C ALA A 41 7.20 -14.55 3.87
N PRO A 42 5.91 -14.91 3.88
CA PRO A 42 5.37 -15.86 2.91
C PRO A 42 5.53 -15.31 1.49
N GLU A 43 5.69 -16.20 0.51
CA GLU A 43 5.97 -15.83 -0.88
C GLU A 43 4.93 -14.87 -1.50
N ALA A 44 3.68 -14.97 -1.07
CA ALA A 44 2.59 -14.08 -1.48
C ALA A 44 2.75 -12.62 -1.02
N PHE A 45 3.49 -12.40 0.07
CA PHE A 45 3.81 -11.07 0.61
C PHE A 45 5.09 -10.49 0.02
N ILE A 46 5.78 -11.26 -0.84
CA ILE A 46 6.85 -10.75 -1.69
C ILE A 46 6.19 -10.15 -2.93
N SER A 47 6.12 -8.82 -2.98
CA SER A 47 5.45 -8.04 -4.04
C SER A 47 3.96 -8.40 -4.27
N PRO A 48 3.08 -8.25 -3.26
CA PRO A 48 1.65 -8.45 -3.44
C PRO A 48 1.05 -7.37 -4.35
N GLN A 49 0.03 -7.75 -5.12
CA GLN A 49 -0.74 -6.80 -5.90
C GLN A 49 -1.78 -6.09 -5.03
N LEU A 50 -2.46 -6.84 -4.15
CA LEU A 50 -3.49 -6.30 -3.24
C LEU A 50 -3.22 -6.75 -1.81
N PHE A 51 -3.66 -5.95 -0.86
CA PHE A 51 -3.49 -6.17 0.58
C PHE A 51 -4.77 -5.80 1.32
N ALA A 52 -5.18 -6.64 2.27
CA ALA A 52 -6.34 -6.37 3.12
C ALA A 52 -6.16 -6.89 4.53
N VAL A 53 -6.92 -6.31 5.44
CA VAL A 53 -6.99 -6.66 6.86
C VAL A 53 -8.39 -7.13 7.19
N ASN A 54 -8.52 -8.19 8.00
CA ASN A 54 -9.84 -8.63 8.41
C ASN A 54 -10.50 -7.61 9.37
N PRO A 55 -11.83 -7.64 9.53
CA PRO A 55 -12.52 -6.68 10.39
C PRO A 55 -12.01 -6.63 11.84
N ARG A 56 -11.45 -7.73 12.37
CA ARG A 56 -10.92 -7.82 13.73
C ARG A 56 -9.50 -7.25 13.88
N GLY A 57 -8.74 -7.12 12.80
CA GLY A 57 -7.36 -6.63 12.81
C GLY A 57 -6.34 -7.62 13.37
N ASP A 58 -6.61 -8.92 13.30
CA ASP A 58 -5.70 -10.00 13.75
C ASP A 58 -5.12 -10.82 12.59
N MET A 59 -5.71 -10.70 11.40
CA MET A 59 -5.29 -11.41 10.19
C MET A 59 -5.06 -10.42 9.03
N ILE A 60 -3.97 -10.62 8.30
CA ILE A 60 -3.65 -9.90 7.07
C ILE A 60 -3.71 -10.84 5.87
N TYR A 61 -4.08 -10.29 4.73
CA TYR A 61 -4.28 -11.03 3.49
C TYR A 61 -3.53 -10.33 2.37
N SER A 62 -2.85 -11.10 1.54
CA SER A 62 -2.17 -10.62 0.34
C SER A 62 -2.65 -11.40 -0.87
N VAL A 63 -2.92 -10.69 -1.97
CA VAL A 63 -3.21 -11.31 -3.26
C VAL A 63 -1.98 -11.15 -4.14
N LYS A 64 -1.40 -12.27 -4.60
CA LYS A 64 -0.30 -12.30 -5.55
C LYS A 64 -0.79 -12.90 -6.86
N LEU A 65 -0.72 -12.08 -7.90
CA LEU A 65 -1.01 -12.47 -9.28
C LEU A 65 0.28 -12.26 -10.08
N ASP A 66 0.96 -13.34 -10.44
CA ASP A 66 2.15 -13.26 -11.31
C ASP A 66 1.69 -13.36 -12.76
N MET A 67 2.10 -12.41 -13.60
CA MET A 67 1.77 -12.36 -15.01
C MET A 67 3.06 -12.40 -15.81
N ARG A 68 3.20 -13.43 -16.66
CA ARG A 68 4.38 -13.66 -17.48
C ARG A 68 4.03 -13.50 -18.95
N LEU A 69 4.92 -12.87 -19.69
CA LEU A 69 4.84 -12.87 -21.14
C LEU A 69 5.37 -14.22 -21.63
N SER A 70 4.53 -14.97 -22.33
CA SER A 70 4.89 -16.23 -22.99
C SER A 70 4.58 -16.13 -24.48
N LEU A 71 5.35 -16.83 -25.28
CA LEU A 71 5.00 -17.03 -26.69
C LEU A 71 4.01 -18.19 -26.77
N ASP A 72 2.86 -17.95 -27.39
CA ASP A 72 1.94 -19.03 -27.73
C ASP A 72 2.64 -19.97 -28.71
N PRO A 73 2.77 -21.28 -28.38
CA PRO A 73 3.47 -22.25 -29.22
C PRO A 73 2.88 -22.36 -30.63
N ASP A 74 1.58 -22.11 -30.80
CA ASP A 74 0.90 -22.33 -32.07
C ASP A 74 0.88 -21.09 -32.97
N THR A 75 0.70 -19.90 -32.38
CA THR A 75 0.59 -18.63 -33.12
C THR A 75 1.89 -17.83 -33.15
N GLN A 76 2.88 -18.17 -32.30
CA GLN A 76 4.06 -17.35 -32.00
C GLN A 76 3.74 -15.92 -31.56
N GLU A 77 2.49 -15.64 -31.18
CA GLU A 77 2.10 -14.35 -30.63
C GLU A 77 2.51 -14.26 -29.16
N VAL A 78 2.83 -13.04 -28.72
CA VAL A 78 3.15 -12.79 -27.31
C VAL A 78 1.84 -12.74 -26.54
N VAL A 79 1.58 -13.76 -25.74
CA VAL A 79 0.42 -13.87 -24.86
C VAL A 79 0.83 -13.63 -23.41
N VAL A 80 -0.02 -12.96 -22.64
CA VAL A 80 0.15 -12.86 -21.20
C VAL A 80 -0.39 -14.14 -20.56
N ALA A 81 0.50 -14.97 -20.04
CA ALA A 81 0.14 -16.14 -19.26
C ALA A 81 0.19 -15.82 -17.76
N LEU A 82 -0.79 -16.34 -17.03
CA LEU A 82 -0.84 -16.25 -15.58
C LEU A 82 0.15 -17.26 -14.98
N GLY A 83 1.14 -16.77 -14.24
CA GLY A 83 2.11 -17.60 -13.52
C GLY A 83 1.58 -18.11 -12.19
N GLU A 84 1.18 -17.21 -11.30
CA GLU A 84 0.69 -17.51 -9.94
C GLU A 84 -0.63 -16.78 -9.68
N ARG A 85 -1.54 -17.44 -8.97
CA ARG A 85 -2.82 -16.85 -8.52
C ARG A 85 -3.18 -17.32 -7.13
N LEU A 86 -2.72 -16.57 -6.13
CA LEU A 86 -2.78 -17.02 -4.76
C LEU A 86 -3.18 -15.90 -3.81
N ILE A 87 -4.02 -16.27 -2.85
CA ILE A 87 -4.36 -15.46 -1.69
C ILE A 87 -3.62 -16.07 -0.51
N CYS A 88 -2.78 -15.31 0.16
CA CYS A 88 -2.16 -15.76 1.40
C CYS A 88 -2.80 -15.03 2.57
N ARG A 89 -3.19 -15.80 3.58
CA ARG A 89 -3.66 -15.33 4.87
C ARG A 89 -2.54 -15.53 5.88
N CYS A 90 -2.15 -14.48 6.60
CA CYS A 90 -1.16 -14.53 7.66
C CYS A 90 -1.74 -14.00 8.98
N SER A 91 -1.52 -14.76 10.06
CA SER A 91 -1.90 -14.35 11.41
C SER A 91 -0.86 -13.39 11.98
N ILE A 92 -1.30 -12.18 12.36
CA ILE A 92 -0.40 -11.16 12.92
C ILE A 92 0.24 -11.65 14.24
N ARG A 93 -0.50 -12.43 15.04
CA ARG A 93 -0.07 -12.88 16.37
C ARG A 93 0.87 -14.09 16.35
N THR A 94 0.79 -14.92 15.33
CA THR A 94 1.49 -16.21 15.30
C THR A 94 2.47 -16.34 14.15
N GLY A 95 2.40 -15.43 13.17
CA GLY A 95 3.15 -15.53 11.92
C GLY A 95 2.74 -16.72 11.04
N LYS A 96 1.73 -17.51 11.43
CA LYS A 96 1.28 -18.66 10.64
C LYS A 96 0.57 -18.17 9.39
N SER A 97 1.01 -18.68 8.25
CA SER A 97 0.46 -18.36 6.94
C SER A 97 -0.21 -19.57 6.29
N PHE A 98 -1.28 -19.32 5.54
CA PHE A 98 -1.96 -20.29 4.69
C PHE A 98 -2.18 -19.70 3.30
N ASN A 99 -1.95 -20.51 2.27
CA ASN A 99 -2.14 -20.11 0.89
C ASN A 99 -3.45 -20.73 0.36
N TYR A 100 -4.16 -19.96 -0.45
CA TYR A 100 -5.36 -20.39 -1.16
C TYR A 100 -5.14 -20.13 -2.65
N GLU A 101 -5.25 -21.16 -3.46
CA GLU A 101 -5.25 -21.02 -4.92
C GLU A 101 -6.59 -20.42 -5.37
N ILE A 102 -6.55 -19.36 -6.19
CA ILE A 102 -7.76 -18.73 -6.73
C ILE A 102 -8.39 -19.65 -7.77
N ASP A 103 -9.71 -19.74 -7.77
CA ASP A 103 -10.44 -20.58 -8.72
C ASP A 103 -10.08 -20.31 -10.20
N ASN A 104 -10.10 -21.36 -11.01
CA ASN A 104 -9.80 -21.28 -12.43
C ASN A 104 -10.92 -20.60 -13.24
N ASP A 105 -12.11 -20.50 -12.66
CA ASP A 105 -13.27 -19.84 -13.24
C ASP A 105 -13.08 -18.33 -13.41
N ILE A 106 -12.10 -17.72 -12.74
CA ILE A 106 -11.71 -16.34 -12.98
C ILE A 106 -10.58 -16.32 -14.02
N SER A 107 -10.85 -15.69 -15.16
CA SER A 107 -9.89 -15.63 -16.25
C SER A 107 -8.66 -14.78 -15.90
N ALA A 108 -7.52 -15.08 -16.53
CA ALA A 108 -6.29 -14.32 -16.33
C ALA A 108 -6.43 -12.82 -16.68
N ASN A 109 -7.22 -12.51 -17.71
CA ASN A 109 -7.48 -11.13 -18.12
C ASN A 109 -8.28 -10.37 -17.06
N GLU A 110 -9.26 -11.02 -16.43
CA GLU A 110 -10.04 -10.43 -15.34
C GLU A 110 -9.17 -10.22 -14.09
N LEU A 111 -8.32 -11.19 -13.74
CA LEU A 111 -7.36 -11.06 -12.63
C LEU A 111 -6.35 -9.93 -12.86
N ARG A 112 -5.93 -9.69 -14.11
CA ARG A 112 -5.04 -8.57 -14.47
C ARG A 112 -5.64 -7.21 -14.07
N GLU A 113 -6.96 -7.09 -14.17
CA GLU A 113 -7.73 -5.88 -13.91
C GLU A 113 -8.17 -5.77 -12.44
N ALA A 114 -7.58 -6.56 -11.55
CA ALA A 114 -7.82 -6.51 -10.11
C ALA A 114 -7.48 -5.12 -9.55
N SER A 115 -8.50 -4.49 -8.97
CA SER A 115 -8.45 -3.11 -8.48
C SER A 115 -8.36 -3.05 -6.95
N ASP A 116 -9.14 -3.87 -6.23
CA ASP A 116 -9.15 -3.90 -4.77
C ASP A 116 -9.62 -5.26 -4.22
N PHE A 117 -9.35 -5.53 -2.95
CA PHE A 117 -9.67 -6.77 -2.25
C PHE A 117 -10.05 -6.48 -0.80
N TYR A 118 -11.14 -7.08 -0.31
CA TYR A 118 -11.57 -6.91 1.09
C TYR A 118 -12.29 -8.15 1.61
N LEU A 119 -12.50 -8.18 2.93
CA LEU A 119 -13.12 -9.30 3.63
C LEU A 119 -14.50 -8.90 4.16
N LEU A 120 -15.50 -9.73 3.86
CA LEU A 120 -16.84 -9.63 4.44
C LEU A 120 -16.91 -10.39 5.78
N GLY A 121 -16.08 -11.41 5.95
CA GLY A 121 -15.93 -12.20 7.16
C GLY A 121 -14.59 -12.93 7.16
N ASP A 122 -14.37 -13.81 8.14
CA ASP A 122 -13.05 -14.44 8.33
C ASP A 122 -12.63 -15.34 7.14
N ASN A 123 -13.61 -15.96 6.47
CA ASN A 123 -13.39 -16.90 5.35
C ASN A 123 -14.05 -16.46 4.04
N ILE A 124 -14.70 -15.28 4.00
CA ILE A 124 -15.37 -14.76 2.80
C ILE A 124 -14.67 -13.49 2.37
N ALA A 125 -14.05 -13.54 1.21
CA ALA A 125 -13.36 -12.42 0.60
C ALA A 125 -14.08 -11.98 -0.67
N VAL A 126 -13.89 -10.72 -1.04
CA VAL A 126 -14.38 -10.15 -2.30
C VAL A 126 -13.21 -9.54 -3.04
N LEU A 127 -13.00 -10.02 -4.26
CA LEU A 127 -12.07 -9.42 -5.22
C LEU A 127 -12.85 -8.51 -6.15
N ILE A 128 -12.40 -7.28 -6.32
CA ILE A 128 -12.97 -6.34 -7.29
C ILE A 128 -12.03 -6.20 -8.48
N THR A 129 -12.59 -6.33 -9.68
CA THR A 129 -11.92 -5.99 -10.93
C THR A 129 -12.67 -4.86 -11.64
N TYR A 130 -11.93 -4.05 -12.39
CA TYR A 130 -12.51 -2.97 -13.18
C TYR A 130 -11.94 -2.97 -14.59
N ASN A 131 -12.81 -3.19 -15.56
CA ASN A 131 -12.47 -3.10 -16.97
C ASN A 131 -12.78 -1.69 -17.49
N PRO A 132 -11.78 -0.87 -17.84
CA PRO A 132 -11.99 0.49 -18.31
C PRO A 132 -12.53 0.56 -19.75
N GLU A 133 -12.37 -0.48 -20.56
CA GLU A 133 -12.86 -0.51 -21.95
C GLU A 133 -14.39 -0.65 -21.99
N ASN A 134 -14.93 -1.50 -21.11
CA ASN A 134 -16.36 -1.78 -21.01
C ASN A 134 -17.05 -1.04 -19.86
N TYR A 135 -16.30 -0.31 -19.04
CA TYR A 135 -16.76 0.34 -17.81
C TYR A 135 -17.46 -0.65 -16.85
N HIS A 136 -16.96 -1.88 -16.82
CA HIS A 136 -17.54 -2.97 -16.03
C HIS A 136 -16.75 -3.18 -14.76
N LEU A 137 -17.42 -2.96 -13.62
CA LEU A 137 -16.92 -3.33 -12.31
C LEU A 137 -17.47 -4.70 -11.95
N SER A 138 -16.59 -5.68 -11.74
CA SER A 138 -16.99 -7.03 -11.33
C SER A 138 -16.55 -7.32 -9.89
N GLN A 139 -17.46 -7.89 -9.10
CA GLN A 139 -17.23 -8.35 -7.74
C GLN A 139 -17.28 -9.88 -7.72
N TYR A 140 -16.19 -10.51 -7.29
CA TYR A 140 -16.05 -11.96 -7.16
C TYR A 140 -16.04 -12.33 -5.69
N VAL A 141 -17.06 -13.08 -5.25
CA VAL A 141 -17.15 -13.59 -3.88
C VAL A 141 -16.41 -14.91 -3.80
N LEU A 142 -15.34 -14.92 -3.01
CA LEU A 142 -14.44 -16.05 -2.82
C LEU A 142 -14.62 -16.61 -1.40
N VAL A 143 -14.90 -17.91 -1.32
CA VAL A 143 -14.91 -18.64 -0.05
C VAL A 143 -13.56 -19.33 0.13
N LEU A 144 -12.83 -18.91 1.16
CA LEU A 144 -11.51 -19.44 1.51
C LEU A 144 -11.69 -20.74 2.30
N ASN A 145 -11.42 -21.87 1.65
CA ASN A 145 -11.52 -23.18 2.29
C ASN A 145 -10.14 -23.69 2.68
N GLU A 146 -9.90 -23.83 3.99
CA GLU A 146 -8.64 -24.34 4.53
C GLU A 146 -8.42 -25.82 4.23
N SER A 147 -9.49 -26.62 4.13
CA SER A 147 -9.36 -28.07 3.91
C SER A 147 -8.92 -28.42 2.49
N THR A 148 -9.27 -27.57 1.51
CA THR A 148 -8.92 -27.77 0.11
C THR A 148 -7.83 -26.83 -0.39
N GLU A 149 -7.37 -25.89 0.45
CA GLU A 149 -6.41 -24.83 0.09
C GLU A 149 -6.81 -24.04 -1.17
N LYS A 150 -8.13 -23.86 -1.35
CA LYS A 150 -8.72 -23.20 -2.53
C LYS A 150 -9.61 -22.03 -2.11
N ALA A 151 -9.57 -20.96 -2.89
CA ALA A 151 -10.49 -19.85 -2.84
C ALA A 151 -11.57 -20.06 -3.92
N LEU A 152 -12.68 -20.67 -3.52
CA LEU A 152 -13.76 -21.09 -4.43
C LEU A 152 -14.64 -19.89 -4.82
N LEU A 153 -14.88 -19.72 -6.11
CA LEU A 153 -15.78 -18.69 -6.61
C LEU A 153 -17.23 -19.11 -6.34
N THR A 154 -17.95 -18.33 -5.53
CA THR A 154 -19.36 -18.60 -5.22
C THR A 154 -20.30 -17.73 -6.04
N VAL A 155 -19.96 -16.45 -6.21
CA VAL A 155 -20.80 -15.49 -6.95
C VAL A 155 -19.93 -14.51 -7.71
N LYS A 156 -20.33 -14.22 -8.95
CA LYS A 156 -19.86 -13.09 -9.75
C LYS A 156 -21.00 -12.12 -9.95
N ARG A 157 -20.77 -10.84 -9.67
CA ARG A 157 -21.69 -9.74 -10.00
C ARG A 157 -20.95 -8.69 -10.80
N THR A 158 -21.54 -8.27 -11.91
CA THR A 158 -21.01 -7.18 -12.73
C THR A 158 -21.96 -6.00 -12.69
N VAL A 159 -21.40 -4.80 -12.52
CA VAL A 159 -22.10 -3.52 -12.49
C VAL A 159 -21.45 -2.62 -13.52
N THR A 160 -22.25 -2.07 -14.43
CA THR A 160 -21.79 -1.03 -15.36
C THR A 160 -21.72 0.29 -14.63
N LEU A 161 -20.53 0.87 -14.55
CA LEU A 161 -20.33 2.22 -14.07
C LEU A 161 -20.45 3.20 -15.24
N PRO A 162 -20.83 4.47 -14.98
CA PRO A 162 -20.68 5.51 -16.01
C PRO A 162 -19.23 5.56 -16.46
N ALA A 163 -18.97 6.08 -17.67
CA ALA A 163 -17.67 6.04 -18.35
C ALA A 163 -16.50 6.62 -17.52
N LEU A 164 -16.02 5.83 -16.56
CA LEU A 164 -14.95 6.17 -15.65
C LEU A 164 -13.63 5.89 -16.38
N SER A 165 -12.77 6.89 -16.41
CA SER A 165 -11.37 6.76 -16.81
C SER A 165 -10.65 5.71 -15.95
N SER A 166 -9.44 5.33 -16.36
CA SER A 166 -8.63 4.27 -15.73
C SER A 166 -8.38 4.44 -14.23
N ASP A 167 -8.60 5.63 -13.67
CA ASP A 167 -8.30 5.96 -12.28
C ASP A 167 -9.51 5.69 -11.36
N LEU A 168 -9.96 4.43 -11.32
CA LEU A 168 -10.95 3.98 -10.35
C LEU A 168 -10.30 3.87 -8.96
N THR A 169 -10.99 4.42 -7.97
CA THR A 169 -10.64 4.31 -6.55
C THR A 169 -11.78 3.65 -5.81
N ILE A 170 -11.44 2.73 -4.89
CA ILE A 170 -12.42 2.02 -4.09
C ILE A 170 -12.25 2.42 -2.62
N GLY A 171 -13.32 2.93 -2.02
CA GLY A 171 -13.36 3.38 -0.64
C GLY A 171 -14.12 2.39 0.24
N MET A 172 -13.44 1.88 1.27
CA MET A 172 -13.96 0.83 2.17
C MET A 172 -14.61 1.34 3.46
N GLY A 173 -14.69 2.65 3.70
CA GLY A 173 -15.16 3.15 5.00
C GLY A 173 -16.63 2.88 5.35
N LEU A 174 -17.47 2.49 4.39
CA LEU A 174 -18.86 2.04 4.63
C LEU A 174 -19.02 0.50 4.57
N LEU A 175 -17.92 -0.25 4.59
CA LEU A 175 -17.95 -1.70 4.47
C LEU A 175 -18.86 -2.36 5.53
N ASP A 176 -18.83 -1.84 6.76
CA ASP A 176 -19.68 -2.28 7.88
C ASP A 176 -21.19 -2.05 7.63
N GLU A 177 -21.54 -1.03 6.87
CA GLU A 177 -22.92 -0.73 6.44
C GLU A 177 -23.32 -1.51 5.19
N GLY A 178 -22.41 -2.34 4.67
CA GLY A 178 -22.64 -3.15 3.48
C GLY A 178 -22.46 -2.40 2.17
N PHE A 179 -21.75 -1.26 2.15
CA PHE A 179 -21.45 -0.51 0.93
C PHE A 179 -19.95 -0.29 0.71
N VAL A 180 -19.53 -0.34 -0.54
CA VAL A 180 -18.22 0.15 -1.00
C VAL A 180 -18.44 1.34 -1.93
N LEU A 181 -17.54 2.32 -1.85
CA LEU A 181 -17.55 3.49 -2.72
C LEU A 181 -16.66 3.22 -3.94
N ALA A 182 -17.21 3.29 -5.15
CA ALA A 182 -16.44 3.36 -6.38
C ALA A 182 -16.43 4.82 -6.87
N ALA A 183 -15.26 5.45 -6.95
CA ALA A 183 -15.11 6.83 -7.39
C ALA A 183 -13.98 6.99 -8.42
N GLY A 184 -14.15 7.90 -9.37
CA GLY A 184 -13.14 8.18 -10.40
C GLY A 184 -13.49 9.42 -11.21
N HIS A 185 -12.73 9.69 -12.26
CA HIS A 185 -13.05 10.76 -13.21
C HIS A 185 -13.83 10.19 -14.40
N ALA A 186 -14.83 10.94 -14.86
CA ALA A 186 -15.54 10.69 -16.10
C ALA A 186 -15.29 11.81 -17.12
N GLY A 187 -15.19 11.44 -18.40
CA GLY A 187 -14.94 12.35 -19.52
C GLY A 187 -13.50 12.33 -20.03
N PRO A 188 -13.21 13.03 -21.15
CA PRO A 188 -11.88 13.09 -21.74
C PRO A 188 -10.89 13.82 -20.81
N ASP A 189 -9.63 13.39 -20.84
CA ASP A 189 -8.56 13.97 -20.02
C ASP A 189 -8.40 15.47 -20.27
N GLY A 190 -8.44 16.26 -19.18
CA GLY A 190 -8.34 17.73 -19.24
C GLY A 190 -9.23 18.45 -18.22
N GLU A 191 -9.48 19.75 -18.46
CA GLU A 191 -10.15 20.66 -17.52
C GLU A 191 -11.62 20.32 -17.22
N ASN A 192 -12.24 19.44 -18.01
CA ASN A 192 -13.65 19.06 -17.88
C ASN A 192 -13.88 17.68 -17.26
N GLN A 193 -12.85 17.05 -16.69
CA GLN A 193 -13.01 15.80 -15.94
C GLN A 193 -13.99 16.01 -14.78
N GLN A 194 -15.05 15.21 -14.77
CA GLN A 194 -16.06 15.23 -13.71
C GLN A 194 -15.77 14.13 -12.70
N VAL A 195 -15.76 14.48 -11.42
CA VAL A 195 -15.65 13.48 -10.36
C VAL A 195 -17.00 12.79 -10.19
N VAL A 196 -16.99 11.47 -10.32
CA VAL A 196 -18.19 10.61 -10.29
C VAL A 196 -18.01 9.57 -9.20
N GLY A 197 -19.12 9.19 -8.55
CA GLY A 197 -19.08 8.26 -7.42
C GLY A 197 -20.36 7.43 -7.30
N HIS A 198 -20.20 6.15 -6.99
CA HIS A 198 -21.28 5.20 -6.77
C HIS A 198 -21.05 4.40 -5.50
N LEU A 199 -22.09 4.29 -4.67
CA LEU A 199 -22.12 3.32 -3.57
C LEU A 199 -22.70 2.02 -4.12
N ILE A 200 -21.94 0.95 -3.96
CA ILE A 200 -22.26 -0.39 -4.47
C ILE A 200 -22.35 -1.32 -3.27
N ALA A 201 -23.27 -2.27 -3.30
CA ALA A 201 -23.34 -3.27 -2.24
C ALA A 201 -21.98 -3.99 -2.11
N ALA A 202 -21.43 -3.99 -0.90
CA ALA A 202 -20.16 -4.65 -0.59
C ALA A 202 -20.29 -6.18 -0.69
N ASP A 203 -21.46 -6.71 -0.36
CA ASP A 203 -21.80 -8.12 -0.51
C ASP A 203 -22.72 -8.30 -1.74
N PRO A 204 -22.20 -8.88 -2.84
CA PRO A 204 -23.00 -9.17 -4.03
C PRO A 204 -24.27 -9.99 -3.77
N LEU A 205 -24.27 -10.86 -2.76
CA LEU A 205 -25.44 -11.65 -2.39
C LEU A 205 -26.57 -10.81 -1.78
N LYS A 206 -26.22 -9.67 -1.16
CA LYS A 206 -27.17 -8.74 -0.53
C LYS A 206 -27.53 -7.56 -1.42
N ALA A 207 -27.11 -7.58 -2.68
CA ALA A 207 -27.33 -6.50 -3.64
C ALA A 207 -28.81 -6.14 -3.86
N SER A 208 -29.73 -7.09 -3.70
CA SER A 208 -31.18 -6.86 -3.80
C SER A 208 -31.73 -6.03 -2.65
N LEU A 209 -31.13 -6.16 -1.46
CA LEU A 209 -31.51 -5.41 -0.25
C LEU A 209 -30.84 -4.03 -0.19
N LEU A 210 -29.64 -3.92 -0.76
CA LEU A 210 -28.82 -2.71 -0.78
C LEU A 210 -28.61 -2.24 -2.23
N PRO A 211 -29.60 -1.54 -2.83
CA PRO A 211 -29.47 -1.08 -4.20
C PRO A 211 -28.32 -0.08 -4.35
N ASN A 212 -27.68 -0.10 -5.52
CA ASN A 212 -26.61 0.84 -5.82
C ASN A 212 -27.13 2.28 -5.78
N LYS A 213 -26.37 3.19 -5.16
CA LYS A 213 -26.74 4.60 -5.04
C LYS A 213 -25.76 5.46 -5.81
N ASP A 214 -26.26 6.27 -6.73
CA ASP A 214 -25.46 7.31 -7.38
C ASP A 214 -25.29 8.49 -6.43
N ILE A 215 -24.03 8.75 -6.03
CA ILE A 215 -23.68 9.89 -5.17
C ILE A 215 -23.08 11.06 -5.96
N THR A 216 -22.97 10.93 -7.29
CA THR A 216 -22.52 12.00 -8.19
C THR A 216 -23.29 13.31 -8.01
N PRO A 217 -24.62 13.32 -7.81
CA PRO A 217 -25.34 14.57 -7.53
C PRO A 217 -24.86 15.28 -6.26
N MET A 218 -24.48 14.53 -5.23
CA MET A 218 -23.95 15.05 -3.98
C MET A 218 -22.55 15.64 -4.15
N ILE A 219 -21.68 14.93 -4.88
CA ILE A 219 -20.34 15.40 -5.25
C ILE A 219 -20.46 16.71 -6.03
N ARG A 220 -21.31 16.77 -7.06
CA ARG A 220 -21.54 17.98 -7.86
C ARG A 220 -22.11 19.15 -7.05
N GLN A 221 -23.01 18.89 -6.09
CA GLN A 221 -23.51 19.94 -5.19
C GLN A 221 -22.36 20.49 -4.33
N PHE A 222 -21.48 19.63 -3.84
CA PHE A 222 -20.29 20.05 -3.09
C PHE A 222 -19.29 20.82 -3.96
N GLU A 223 -18.99 20.37 -5.18
CA GLU A 223 -18.11 21.09 -6.11
C GLU A 223 -18.65 22.49 -6.47
N ARG A 224 -19.96 22.64 -6.68
CA ARG A 224 -20.59 23.95 -6.88
C ARG A 224 -20.49 24.85 -5.66
N PHE A 225 -20.64 24.26 -4.47
CA PHE A 225 -20.43 24.96 -3.20
C PHE A 225 -18.97 25.41 -3.07
N LEU A 226 -18.01 24.54 -3.38
CA LEU A 226 -16.58 24.80 -3.31
C LEU A 226 -16.21 25.96 -4.25
N ARG A 227 -16.60 25.90 -5.52
CA ARG A 227 -16.36 26.98 -6.51
C ARG A 227 -16.86 28.36 -6.07
N LYS A 228 -17.90 28.41 -5.23
CA LYS A 228 -18.46 29.68 -4.73
C LYS A 228 -17.67 30.23 -3.53
N HIS A 229 -17.06 29.37 -2.71
CA HIS A 229 -16.39 29.78 -1.48
C HIS A 229 -14.88 29.87 -1.64
N ASP A 230 -14.30 28.92 -2.38
CA ASP A 230 -12.87 28.83 -2.64
C ASP A 230 -12.64 28.24 -4.05
N PRO A 231 -12.47 29.08 -5.09
CA PRO A 231 -12.37 28.64 -6.48
C PRO A 231 -11.03 27.94 -6.80
N ASP A 232 -10.03 28.11 -5.91
CA ASP A 232 -8.69 27.54 -6.08
C ASP A 232 -8.63 26.08 -5.60
N LEU A 233 -9.66 25.60 -4.91
CA LEU A 233 -9.77 24.24 -4.43
C LEU A 233 -10.62 23.34 -5.34
N GLN A 234 -10.24 22.06 -5.40
CA GLN A 234 -10.91 21.01 -6.15
C GLN A 234 -10.97 19.71 -5.35
N VAL A 235 -11.95 18.86 -5.65
CA VAL A 235 -12.05 17.48 -5.17
C VAL A 235 -11.28 16.55 -6.09
N PHE A 236 -10.72 15.45 -5.56
CA PHE A 236 -10.12 14.37 -6.35
C PHE A 236 -10.64 13.00 -5.88
N PRO A 237 -10.75 11.98 -6.77
CA PRO A 237 -11.42 10.71 -6.45
C PRO A 237 -10.88 9.97 -5.23
N SER A 238 -9.55 9.80 -5.13
CA SER A 238 -8.91 9.12 -3.99
C SER A 238 -9.11 9.84 -2.65
N GLY A 239 -9.59 11.08 -2.69
CA GLY A 239 -9.88 11.91 -1.51
C GLY A 239 -11.35 11.86 -1.08
N ILE A 240 -12.21 11.10 -1.75
CA ILE A 240 -13.63 10.97 -1.39
C ILE A 240 -13.80 9.81 -0.43
N LEU A 241 -14.32 10.12 0.76
CA LEU A 241 -14.45 9.19 1.85
C LEU A 241 -15.92 9.11 2.25
N ALA A 242 -16.53 7.95 2.04
CA ALA A 242 -17.92 7.72 2.42
C ALA A 242 -18.02 7.38 3.93
N GLU A 243 -18.97 8.03 4.61
CA GLU A 243 -19.28 7.88 6.03
C GLU A 243 -20.80 7.70 6.21
N ARG A 244 -21.24 7.22 7.39
CA ARG A 244 -22.66 6.98 7.69
C ARG A 244 -23.56 8.21 7.44
N ASN A 245 -23.04 9.39 7.74
CA ASN A 245 -23.81 10.63 7.71
C ASN A 245 -23.57 11.46 6.44
N GLY A 246 -22.75 11.00 5.51
CA GLY A 246 -22.43 11.75 4.30
C GLY A 246 -21.07 11.41 3.68
N LEU A 247 -20.47 12.42 3.05
CA LEU A 247 -19.18 12.33 2.36
C LEU A 247 -18.20 13.33 2.99
N THR A 248 -16.98 12.87 3.18
CA THR A 248 -15.82 13.68 3.54
C THR A 248 -14.92 13.80 2.31
N PHE A 249 -14.45 15.01 2.02
CA PHE A 249 -13.65 15.33 0.84
C PHE A 249 -12.30 15.89 1.27
N LEU A 250 -11.24 15.16 0.95
CA LEU A 250 -9.90 15.72 0.91
C LEU A 250 -9.79 16.62 -0.34
N LEU A 251 -9.18 17.79 -0.16
CA LEU A 251 -9.15 18.84 -1.17
C LEU A 251 -7.75 19.02 -1.75
N LYS A 252 -7.71 19.59 -2.95
CA LYS A 252 -6.48 19.98 -3.63
C LYS A 252 -6.54 21.37 -4.21
N SER A 253 -5.38 22.00 -4.34
CA SER A 253 -5.20 23.19 -5.16
C SER A 253 -5.32 22.83 -6.65
N ARG A 254 -6.09 23.63 -7.38
CA ARG A 254 -6.37 23.47 -8.81
C ARG A 254 -5.17 23.75 -9.72
N GLU A 255 -4.31 24.70 -9.34
CA GLU A 255 -3.19 25.14 -10.19
C GLU A 255 -1.99 24.19 -10.13
N TYR A 256 -1.74 23.59 -8.95
CA TYR A 256 -0.50 22.86 -8.68
C TYR A 256 -0.70 21.42 -8.20
N ASP A 257 -1.94 20.91 -8.19
CA ASP A 257 -2.30 19.58 -7.63
C ASP A 257 -1.75 19.36 -6.21
N LEU A 258 -1.75 20.42 -5.40
CA LEU A 258 -1.24 20.38 -4.03
C LEU A 258 -2.34 19.95 -3.08
N PHE A 259 -2.05 18.98 -2.22
CA PHE A 259 -2.93 18.53 -1.17
C PHE A 259 -3.15 19.63 -0.14
N GLU A 260 -4.41 19.99 0.10
CA GLU A 260 -4.78 20.97 1.10
C GLU A 260 -4.80 20.33 2.50
N THR A 261 -4.03 20.89 3.43
CA THR A 261 -3.83 20.32 4.77
C THR A 261 -4.55 21.09 5.87
N THR A 262 -5.12 22.25 5.55
CA THR A 262 -5.76 23.11 6.54
C THR A 262 -7.28 22.97 6.57
N ILE A 263 -7.88 22.41 5.52
CA ILE A 263 -9.32 22.35 5.36
C ILE A 263 -9.73 21.00 4.78
N VAL A 264 -10.85 20.46 5.26
CA VAL A 264 -11.54 19.32 4.65
C VAL A 264 -12.98 19.67 4.35
N GLY A 265 -13.46 19.21 3.20
CA GLY A 265 -14.85 19.32 2.79
C GLY A 265 -15.73 18.29 3.48
N ARG A 266 -16.95 18.66 3.87
CA ARG A 266 -17.95 17.69 4.30
C ARG A 266 -19.30 18.01 3.69
N ALA A 267 -19.95 16.99 3.17
CA ALA A 267 -21.32 17.03 2.71
C ALA A 267 -22.13 16.04 3.55
N THR A 268 -23.15 16.50 4.28
CA THR A 268 -24.00 15.62 5.09
C THR A 268 -25.39 15.51 4.51
N PHE A 269 -25.99 14.33 4.61
CA PHE A 269 -27.40 14.13 4.27
C PHE A 269 -28.27 14.90 5.27
N ASN A 270 -29.22 15.69 4.76
CA ASN A 270 -30.24 16.29 5.61
C ASN A 270 -31.40 15.30 5.76
N PRO A 271 -31.70 14.79 6.98
CA PRO A 271 -32.81 13.86 7.17
C PRO A 271 -34.20 14.51 6.96
N SER A 272 -34.28 15.85 6.97
CA SER A 272 -35.53 16.61 6.89
C SER A 272 -35.81 17.28 5.52
N GLY A 273 -34.94 17.10 4.53
CA GLY A 273 -35.14 17.71 3.20
C GLY A 273 -34.18 17.21 2.13
N SER A 274 -34.48 17.53 0.87
CA SER A 274 -33.72 17.08 -0.31
C SER A 274 -32.37 17.78 -0.53
N ARG A 275 -31.97 18.72 0.35
CA ARG A 275 -30.74 19.51 0.20
C ARG A 275 -29.60 18.93 1.01
N VAL A 276 -28.43 18.80 0.38
CA VAL A 276 -27.18 18.41 1.02
C VAL A 276 -26.61 19.60 1.77
N LEU A 277 -26.15 19.37 3.01
CA LEU A 277 -25.52 20.42 3.82
C LEU A 277 -24.01 20.35 3.62
N CYS A 278 -23.48 21.28 2.83
CA CYS A 278 -22.05 21.39 2.53
C CYS A 278 -21.36 22.35 3.51
N LYS A 279 -20.17 21.96 3.99
CA LYS A 279 -19.34 22.79 4.87
C LYS A 279 -17.86 22.54 4.63
N LEU A 280 -17.05 23.57 4.86
CA LEU A 280 -15.60 23.46 4.98
C LEU A 280 -15.25 23.41 6.46
N MET A 281 -14.47 22.41 6.86
CA MET A 281 -14.00 22.24 8.23
C MET A 281 -12.53 22.60 8.32
N PRO A 282 -12.14 23.54 9.19
CA PRO A 282 -10.74 23.78 9.46
C PRO A 282 -10.15 22.59 10.20
N LEU A 283 -8.91 22.26 9.84
CA LEU A 283 -8.07 21.23 10.44
C LEU A 283 -6.92 21.89 11.21
N ASP A 284 -6.58 21.27 12.34
CA ASP A 284 -5.40 21.65 13.12
C ASP A 284 -4.21 20.80 12.65
N ASN A 285 -3.31 21.45 11.93
CA ASN A 285 -2.05 20.86 11.44
C ASN A 285 -0.83 21.28 12.26
N ARG A 286 -0.99 21.97 13.40
CA ARG A 286 0.15 22.52 14.17
C ARG A 286 1.12 21.46 14.68
N SER A 287 0.61 20.25 14.95
CA SER A 287 1.39 19.07 15.36
C SER A 287 2.22 18.46 14.24
N VAL A 288 1.99 18.87 12.99
CA VAL A 288 2.64 18.29 11.81
C VAL A 288 3.29 19.38 10.97
N LEU A 289 4.62 19.38 10.98
CA LEU A 289 5.39 20.14 9.99
C LEU A 289 5.36 19.39 8.66
N PHE A 290 4.37 19.73 7.83
CA PHE A 290 4.38 19.32 6.43
C PHE A 290 5.57 19.99 5.74
N SER A 291 6.56 19.21 5.30
CA SER A 291 7.59 19.71 4.40
C SER A 291 6.89 20.26 3.16
N ARG A 292 7.16 21.53 2.83
CA ARG A 292 6.45 22.33 1.82
C ARG A 292 5.99 21.52 0.60
N LEU A 293 4.73 21.75 0.22
CA LEU A 293 4.09 21.32 -1.04
C LEU A 293 3.94 19.79 -1.19
N LEU A 294 2.92 19.24 -0.52
CA LEU A 294 2.49 17.86 -0.75
C LEU A 294 1.72 17.79 -2.07
N CYS A 295 2.33 17.32 -3.16
CA CYS A 295 1.59 17.00 -4.38
C CYS A 295 0.75 15.73 -4.18
N ILE A 296 -0.47 15.70 -4.70
CA ILE A 296 -1.32 14.49 -4.66
C ILE A 296 -0.65 13.32 -5.38
N ARG A 297 0.22 13.57 -6.36
CA ARG A 297 0.97 12.50 -7.02
C ARG A 297 1.92 11.75 -6.07
N HIS A 298 2.26 12.35 -4.93
CA HIS A 298 3.04 11.71 -3.88
C HIS A 298 2.18 10.89 -2.90
N LEU A 299 0.86 11.05 -2.94
CA LEU A 299 -0.09 10.23 -2.20
C LEU A 299 -0.03 8.80 -2.75
N ARG A 300 0.21 7.83 -1.87
CA ARG A 300 0.31 6.42 -2.28
C ARG A 300 -0.92 5.63 -1.91
N GLN A 301 -1.36 5.77 -0.68
CA GLN A 301 -2.54 5.04 -0.20
C GLN A 301 -3.30 5.91 0.79
N VAL A 302 -4.63 5.82 0.71
CA VAL A 302 -5.57 6.37 1.68
C VAL A 302 -6.45 5.23 2.15
N CYS A 303 -6.55 5.05 3.45
CA CYS A 303 -7.56 4.17 4.03
C CYS A 303 -8.32 4.92 5.12
N HIS A 304 -9.62 4.64 5.24
CA HIS A 304 -10.47 5.31 6.20
C HIS A 304 -11.49 4.38 6.82
N ARG A 305 -11.72 4.54 8.12
CA ARG A 305 -12.75 3.81 8.87
C ARG A 305 -13.06 4.52 10.19
N ASP A 306 -14.34 4.56 10.56
CA ASP A 306 -14.84 5.18 11.80
C ASP A 306 -14.23 6.57 12.12
N ASP A 307 -14.39 7.53 11.19
CA ASP A 307 -13.87 8.90 11.32
C ASP A 307 -12.33 9.02 11.45
N ASN A 308 -11.58 7.93 11.23
CA ASN A 308 -10.13 7.95 11.13
C ASN A 308 -9.71 7.82 9.68
N ILE A 309 -8.80 8.69 9.24
CA ILE A 309 -8.27 8.70 7.89
C ILE A 309 -6.75 8.55 8.01
N TRP A 310 -6.18 7.60 7.27
CA TRP A 310 -4.75 7.36 7.25
C TRP A 310 -4.22 7.55 5.83
N ILE A 311 -3.09 8.24 5.75
CA ILE A 311 -2.53 8.76 4.49
C ILE A 311 -1.04 8.42 4.47
N THR A 312 -0.59 7.76 3.41
CA THR A 312 0.83 7.53 3.15
C THR A 312 1.32 8.37 1.99
N ILE A 313 2.47 8.99 2.19
CA ILE A 313 3.07 9.91 1.23
C ILE A 313 4.51 9.47 0.99
N ILE A 314 4.86 9.33 -0.28
CA ILE A 314 6.24 9.16 -0.74
C ILE A 314 6.58 10.39 -1.56
N SER A 315 7.35 11.29 -0.96
CA SER A 315 7.78 12.54 -1.59
C SER A 315 9.28 12.57 -1.76
N SER A 316 9.78 13.20 -2.81
CA SER A 316 11.23 13.48 -2.92
C SER A 316 11.67 14.35 -1.75
N ASP A 317 12.77 13.98 -1.08
CA ASP A 317 13.30 14.78 0.02
C ASP A 317 14.00 16.05 -0.52
N PHE A 318 13.20 17.06 -0.87
CA PHE A 318 13.71 18.35 -1.36
C PHE A 318 14.52 19.10 -0.30
N ALA A 319 14.33 18.80 0.99
CA ALA A 319 15.15 19.39 2.04
C ALA A 319 16.59 18.86 1.95
N GLN A 320 16.76 17.57 1.65
CA GLN A 320 18.08 16.99 1.38
C GLN A 320 18.77 17.59 0.15
N LEU A 321 18.04 17.89 -0.93
CA LEU A 321 18.61 18.53 -2.13
C LEU A 321 19.28 19.89 -1.81
N ASN A 322 18.76 20.62 -0.83
CA ASN A 322 19.34 21.90 -0.42
C ASN A 322 20.58 21.75 0.47
N SER A 323 20.88 20.55 0.95
CA SER A 323 22.10 20.29 1.74
C SER A 323 23.36 20.43 0.89
N TRP A 324 24.45 20.91 1.49
CA TRP A 324 25.73 21.07 0.79
C TRP A 324 26.29 19.74 0.27
N LYS A 325 26.04 18.64 0.99
CA LYS A 325 26.42 17.28 0.56
C LYS A 325 25.81 16.94 -0.78
N TRP A 326 24.51 17.17 -0.96
CA TRP A 326 23.82 16.89 -2.22
C TRP A 326 24.19 17.84 -3.34
N LYS A 327 24.45 19.13 -3.04
CA LYS A 327 24.96 20.07 -4.05
C LYS A 327 26.32 19.64 -4.63
N ILE A 328 27.23 19.20 -3.77
CA ILE A 328 28.55 18.67 -4.18
C ILE A 328 28.37 17.38 -4.98
N TYR A 329 27.56 16.44 -4.47
CA TYR A 329 27.26 15.19 -5.17
C TYR A 329 26.67 15.45 -6.57
N LEU A 330 25.67 16.31 -6.69
CA LEU A 330 25.03 16.66 -7.96
C LEU A 330 26.03 17.29 -8.93
N SER A 331 26.89 18.21 -8.46
CA SER A 331 27.93 18.81 -9.29
C SER A 331 28.91 17.77 -9.83
N LEU A 332 29.34 16.82 -8.98
CA LEU A 332 30.25 15.74 -9.36
C LEU A 332 29.56 14.76 -10.33
N LEU A 333 28.28 14.46 -10.09
CA LEU A 333 27.45 13.63 -10.97
C LEU A 333 27.29 14.25 -12.36
N LEU A 334 27.01 15.56 -12.44
CA LEU A 334 26.92 16.28 -13.71
C LEU A 334 28.24 16.25 -14.48
N TYR A 335 29.37 16.34 -13.78
CA TYR A 335 30.69 16.18 -14.40
C TYR A 335 30.90 14.76 -14.95
N ILE A 336 30.54 13.73 -14.18
CA ILE A 336 30.59 12.33 -14.63
C ILE A 336 29.69 12.13 -15.86
N ILE A 337 28.45 12.64 -15.86
CA ILE A 337 27.53 12.53 -16.99
C ILE A 337 28.13 13.20 -18.24
N LYS A 338 28.73 14.38 -18.11
CA LYS A 338 29.42 15.04 -19.23
C LYS A 338 30.56 14.19 -19.79
N LEU A 339 31.39 13.61 -18.91
CA LEU A 339 32.49 12.73 -19.31
C LEU A 339 31.98 11.47 -20.02
N VAL A 340 30.97 10.81 -19.44
CA VAL A 340 30.31 9.63 -19.99
C VAL A 340 29.70 9.93 -21.37
N THR A 341 29.09 11.11 -21.55
CA THR A 341 28.53 11.57 -22.83
C THR A 341 29.63 11.83 -23.86
N LEU A 342 30.78 12.38 -23.45
CA LEU A 342 31.92 12.59 -24.32
C LEU A 342 32.53 11.26 -24.80
N ILE A 343 32.65 10.29 -23.89
CA ILE A 343 33.08 8.93 -24.22
C ILE A 343 32.07 8.26 -25.15
N LEU A 344 30.76 8.44 -24.94
CA LEU A 344 29.72 7.91 -25.83
C LEU A 344 29.91 8.44 -27.26
N ARG A 345 30.18 9.74 -27.43
CA ARG A 345 30.44 10.33 -28.75
C ARG A 345 31.63 9.68 -29.44
N PHE A 346 32.70 9.41 -28.69
CA PHE A 346 33.88 8.70 -29.21
C PHE A 346 33.56 7.24 -29.57
N VAL A 347 32.82 6.52 -28.72
CA VAL A 347 32.38 5.13 -28.97
C VAL A 347 31.48 5.04 -30.20
N LEU A 348 30.55 5.98 -30.37
CA LEU A 348 29.69 6.05 -31.56
C LEU A 348 30.47 6.35 -32.85
N TRP A 349 31.59 7.08 -32.75
CA TRP A 349 32.51 7.26 -33.88
C TRP A 349 33.28 5.96 -34.18
N MET A 350 33.84 5.32 -33.15
CA MET A 350 34.56 4.04 -33.26
C MET A 350 33.70 2.89 -33.80
N ARG A 351 32.38 2.93 -33.58
CA ARG A 351 31.40 1.98 -34.13
C ARG A 351 31.54 1.79 -35.65
N ARG A 352 31.98 2.82 -36.37
CA ARG A 352 32.18 2.77 -37.83
C ARG A 352 33.36 1.89 -38.25
N ILE A 353 34.30 1.65 -37.32
CA ILE A 353 35.55 0.92 -37.55
C ILE A 353 35.45 -0.51 -37.00
N ASP A 354 34.82 -0.70 -35.84
CA ASP A 354 34.85 -1.96 -35.09
C ASP A 354 33.54 -2.77 -35.15
N HIS A 355 32.62 -2.39 -36.04
CA HIS A 355 31.29 -2.99 -36.19
C HIS A 355 30.45 -3.07 -34.90
N GLY A 356 30.75 -2.25 -33.87
CA GLY A 356 29.92 -2.12 -32.66
C GLY A 356 30.45 -2.82 -31.41
N ILE A 357 31.65 -3.40 -31.43
CA ILE A 357 32.28 -4.03 -30.25
C ILE A 357 32.50 -3.00 -29.12
N SER A 358 32.98 -1.79 -29.42
CA SER A 358 33.15 -0.71 -28.44
C SER A 358 31.83 -0.30 -27.79
N LEU A 359 30.74 -0.26 -28.55
CA LEU A 359 29.41 0.07 -28.02
C LEU A 359 28.94 -1.01 -27.04
N TYR A 360 29.12 -2.28 -27.38
CA TYR A 360 28.79 -3.40 -26.48
C TYR A 360 29.57 -3.32 -25.16
N LEU A 361 30.89 -3.09 -25.22
CA LEU A 361 31.72 -2.94 -24.03
C LEU A 361 31.34 -1.72 -23.19
N TYR A 362 31.02 -0.60 -23.84
CA TYR A 362 30.55 0.61 -23.19
C TYR A 362 29.21 0.40 -22.47
N MET A 363 28.26 -0.29 -23.09
CA MET A 363 26.97 -0.62 -22.45
C MET A 363 27.16 -1.57 -21.26
N LYS A 364 28.08 -2.54 -21.36
CA LYS A 364 28.44 -3.42 -20.24
C LYS A 364 29.08 -2.63 -19.09
N PHE A 365 29.91 -1.64 -19.41
CA PHE A 365 30.53 -0.74 -18.43
C PHE A 365 29.50 0.17 -17.75
N LEU A 366 28.57 0.76 -18.51
CA LEU A 366 27.47 1.54 -17.92
C LEU A 366 26.58 0.69 -17.01
N ARG A 367 26.28 -0.55 -17.43
CA ARG A 367 25.53 -1.49 -16.60
C ARG A 367 26.26 -1.86 -15.32
N TRP A 368 27.59 -1.93 -15.36
CA TRP A 368 28.42 -2.19 -14.18
C TRP A 368 28.43 -1.01 -13.19
N ILE A 369 28.47 0.23 -13.68
CA ILE A 369 28.52 1.43 -12.83
C ILE A 369 27.14 1.85 -12.31
N PHE A 370 26.15 1.92 -13.19
CA PHE A 370 24.82 2.48 -12.88
C PHE A 370 23.74 1.42 -12.71
N GLY A 371 24.08 0.14 -12.88
CA GLY A 371 23.11 -0.95 -12.84
C GLY A 371 22.29 -1.08 -14.14
N PRO A 372 21.21 -1.88 -14.13
CA PRO A 372 20.39 -2.19 -15.31
C PRO A 372 19.82 -0.97 -16.05
N SER A 373 19.52 0.11 -15.33
CA SER A 373 18.99 1.35 -15.90
C SER A 373 19.99 2.12 -16.76
N MET A 374 21.29 1.91 -16.54
CA MET A 374 22.39 2.68 -17.13
C MET A 374 22.31 4.21 -16.88
N ILE A 375 21.45 4.64 -15.94
CA ILE A 375 21.20 6.05 -15.62
C ILE A 375 21.62 6.30 -14.16
N PRO A 376 22.46 7.32 -13.89
CA PRO A 376 22.80 7.69 -12.54
C PRO A 376 21.60 8.21 -11.74
N THR A 377 21.56 7.90 -10.45
CA THR A 377 20.56 8.46 -9.53
C THR A 377 20.82 9.94 -9.30
N THR A 378 19.97 10.79 -9.88
CA THR A 378 20.08 12.26 -9.84
C THR A 378 19.26 12.90 -8.71
N ALA A 379 18.44 12.13 -8.02
CA ALA A 379 17.58 12.59 -6.94
C ALA A 379 17.97 11.91 -5.61
N PRO A 380 17.76 12.59 -4.46
CA PRO A 380 17.87 11.94 -3.17
C PRO A 380 16.86 10.80 -3.06
N PRO A 381 17.13 9.84 -2.17
CA PRO A 381 16.13 8.84 -1.83
C PRO A 381 14.82 9.53 -1.42
N PRO A 382 13.66 9.05 -1.90
CA PRO A 382 12.39 9.61 -1.50
C PRO A 382 12.20 9.46 0.02
N ALA A 383 11.58 10.44 0.67
CA ALA A 383 11.18 10.36 2.06
C ALA A 383 9.76 9.78 2.17
N PHE A 384 9.61 8.78 3.02
CA PHE A 384 8.31 8.25 3.41
C PHE A 384 7.75 9.05 4.58
N SER A 385 6.45 9.33 4.57
CA SER A 385 5.74 9.90 5.71
C SER A 385 4.32 9.36 5.77
N MET A 386 3.89 9.03 6.98
CA MET A 386 2.52 8.60 7.25
C MET A 386 1.84 9.59 8.20
N TYR A 387 0.59 9.91 7.88
CA TYR A 387 -0.23 10.83 8.64
C TYR A 387 -1.56 10.18 8.98
N GLY A 388 -2.01 10.38 10.22
CA GLY A 388 -3.36 10.08 10.65
C GLY A 388 -4.13 11.37 10.84
N LEU A 389 -5.31 11.46 10.25
CA LEU A 389 -6.28 12.54 10.47
C LEU A 389 -7.47 11.98 11.23
N ASP A 390 -7.68 12.52 12.42
CA ASP A 390 -8.87 12.27 13.23
C ASP A 390 -9.95 13.30 12.87
N MET A 391 -11.09 12.86 12.36
CA MET A 391 -12.21 13.72 11.97
C MET A 391 -13.05 14.23 13.15
N LYS A 392 -12.97 13.60 14.34
CA LYS A 392 -13.63 14.06 15.57
C LYS A 392 -12.85 15.20 16.20
N SER A 393 -11.54 15.03 16.42
CA SER A 393 -10.70 16.11 16.96
C SER A 393 -10.19 17.09 15.90
N ARG A 394 -10.30 16.74 14.61
CA ARG A 394 -9.85 17.51 13.44
C ARG A 394 -8.35 17.79 13.46
N LYS A 395 -7.57 16.85 14.00
CA LYS A 395 -6.12 17.00 14.18
C LYS A 395 -5.37 16.05 13.29
N PHE A 396 -4.35 16.57 12.61
CA PHE A 396 -3.33 15.75 11.99
C PHE A 396 -2.33 15.25 13.02
N ARG A 397 -1.91 14.00 12.88
CA ARG A 397 -0.83 13.40 13.65
C ARG A 397 0.13 12.71 12.70
N ARG A 398 1.42 12.98 12.86
CA ARG A 398 2.47 12.24 12.15
C ARG A 398 2.68 10.91 12.86
N VAL A 399 2.64 9.82 12.10
CA VAL A 399 2.96 8.49 12.60
C VAL A 399 4.46 8.27 12.40
N PRO A 400 5.24 7.99 13.47
CA PRO A 400 6.68 7.79 13.36
C PRO A 400 6.96 6.38 12.81
N ILE A 401 6.95 6.23 11.48
CA ILE A 401 7.36 5.01 10.79
C ILE A 401 8.49 5.37 9.83
N GLU A 402 9.56 4.59 9.87
CA GLU A 402 10.69 4.69 8.95
C GLU A 402 10.85 3.34 8.24
N PRO A 403 10.07 3.08 7.19
CA PRO A 403 10.16 1.83 6.46
C PRO A 403 11.51 1.71 5.77
N LYS A 404 12.04 0.48 5.67
CA LYS A 404 13.28 0.26 4.94
C LYS A 404 13.07 0.53 3.45
N MET A 405 13.96 1.34 2.86
CA MET A 405 14.01 1.49 1.40
C MET A 405 14.42 0.17 0.76
N PHE A 406 13.65 -0.26 -0.24
CA PHE A 406 14.02 -1.37 -1.09
C PHE A 406 14.43 -0.83 -2.46
N THR A 407 15.68 -1.03 -2.83
CA THR A 407 16.13 -0.83 -4.22
C THR A 407 15.85 -2.09 -5.00
N MET A 408 14.80 -2.06 -5.83
CA MET A 408 14.67 -3.07 -6.88
C MET A 408 15.82 -2.92 -7.88
N GLU A 409 16.24 -4.02 -8.50
CA GLU A 409 17.32 -4.04 -9.51
C GLU A 409 17.10 -3.01 -10.63
N ASN A 410 15.86 -2.57 -10.84
CA ASN A 410 15.47 -1.54 -11.80
C ASN A 410 15.17 -0.19 -11.13
N THR A 411 16.19 0.54 -10.65
CA THR A 411 16.25 2.00 -10.31
C THR A 411 15.15 2.74 -9.55
N PHE A 412 13.92 2.25 -9.47
CA PHE A 412 12.82 2.87 -8.76
C PHE A 412 12.92 2.42 -7.31
N VAL A 413 13.27 3.37 -6.44
CA VAL A 413 13.18 3.17 -4.99
C VAL A 413 11.70 3.08 -4.66
N SER A 414 11.25 1.90 -4.23
CA SER A 414 9.91 1.70 -3.70
C SER A 414 10.00 1.53 -2.19
N TYR A 415 9.00 2.06 -1.49
CA TYR A 415 8.70 1.64 -0.13
C TYR A 415 7.62 0.58 -0.24
N PRO A 416 7.97 -0.72 -0.12
CA PRO A 416 7.01 -1.79 -0.21
C PRO A 416 6.20 -1.83 1.10
N LEU A 417 5.38 -0.80 1.35
CA LEU A 417 4.53 -0.70 2.53
C LEU A 417 3.08 -0.73 2.09
N ALA A 418 2.31 -1.69 2.61
CA ALA A 418 0.87 -1.71 2.47
C ALA A 418 0.22 -1.28 3.79
N ILE A 419 -0.89 -0.54 3.70
CA ILE A 419 -1.70 -0.17 4.87
C ILE A 419 -3.16 -0.55 4.68
N ASP A 420 -3.85 -0.92 5.75
CA ASP A 420 -5.31 -1.07 5.74
C ASP A 420 -5.88 -0.90 7.16
N CYS A 421 -7.18 -0.65 7.27
CA CYS A 421 -7.88 -0.36 8.52
C CYS A 421 -8.70 -1.53 9.05
N ASP A 422 -8.55 -1.81 10.34
CA ASP A 422 -9.50 -2.64 11.08
C ASP A 422 -10.86 -1.92 11.26
N ARG A 423 -11.86 -2.65 11.76
CA ARG A 423 -13.21 -2.12 11.99
C ARG A 423 -13.26 -0.91 12.92
N THR A 424 -12.31 -0.77 13.83
CA THR A 424 -12.27 0.31 14.82
C THR A 424 -11.63 1.59 14.29
N GLY A 425 -11.06 1.56 13.08
CA GLY A 425 -10.26 2.64 12.51
C GLY A 425 -8.79 2.63 12.95
N GLY A 426 -8.34 1.54 13.58
CA GLY A 426 -6.93 1.27 13.78
C GLY A 426 -6.29 0.84 12.46
N VAL A 427 -5.06 1.28 12.21
CA VAL A 427 -4.34 0.99 10.96
C VAL A 427 -3.27 -0.06 11.19
N ILE A 428 -3.23 -1.03 10.29
CA ILE A 428 -2.15 -2.01 10.18
C ILE A 428 -1.27 -1.59 9.02
N THR A 429 0.03 -1.52 9.27
CA THR A 429 1.04 -1.24 8.25
C THR A 429 1.96 -2.43 8.13
N THR A 430 2.24 -2.87 6.91
CA THR A 430 3.07 -4.05 6.65
C THR A 430 4.20 -3.68 5.70
N GLU A 431 5.45 -3.77 6.16
CA GLU A 431 6.62 -3.72 5.27
C GLU A 431 6.75 -5.09 4.59
N LEU A 432 6.60 -5.07 3.27
CA LEU A 432 6.63 -6.20 2.35
C LEU A 432 8.07 -6.39 1.86
N GLY A 433 8.55 -7.63 1.83
CA GLY A 433 9.95 -7.92 1.50
C GLY A 433 10.30 -9.35 1.87
N SER A 434 11.59 -9.64 2.08
CA SER A 434 12.02 -10.96 2.57
C SER A 434 11.60 -11.23 4.02
N SER A 435 11.42 -10.17 4.82
CA SER A 435 10.87 -10.21 6.17
C SER A 435 9.60 -9.37 6.22
N LEU A 436 8.54 -9.93 6.81
CA LEU A 436 7.26 -9.26 7.00
C LEU A 436 7.28 -8.51 8.33
N LYS A 437 7.28 -7.17 8.29
CA LYS A 437 7.19 -6.34 9.50
C LYS A 437 5.83 -5.68 9.59
N ILE A 438 5.10 -6.00 10.64
CA ILE A 438 3.74 -5.53 10.85
C ILE A 438 3.73 -4.56 12.02
N ASN A 439 3.23 -3.35 11.80
CA ASN A 439 2.90 -2.42 12.87
C ASN A 439 1.40 -2.23 12.96
N TYR A 440 0.87 -2.18 14.18
CA TYR A 440 -0.51 -1.78 14.43
C TYR A 440 -0.54 -0.47 15.19
N PHE A 441 -1.29 0.50 14.69
CA PHE A 441 -1.60 1.74 15.36
C PHE A 441 -3.10 1.78 15.68
N PRO A 442 -3.48 1.90 16.95
CA PRO A 442 -4.88 1.92 17.32
C PRO A 442 -5.62 3.13 16.75
N SER A 443 -6.94 3.00 16.68
CA SER A 443 -7.85 4.10 16.38
C SER A 443 -7.52 5.34 17.22
N GLN A 444 -7.56 6.51 16.61
CA GLN A 444 -7.35 7.77 17.33
C GLN A 444 -8.58 8.15 18.17
N ASN A 445 -9.73 7.55 17.83
CA ASN A 445 -11.05 7.86 18.37
C ASN A 445 -11.53 6.88 19.44
N ALA A 446 -10.99 5.67 19.46
CA ALA A 446 -11.39 4.63 20.40
C ALA A 446 -10.18 4.21 21.25
N PRO A 447 -10.21 4.39 22.58
CA PRO A 447 -9.17 3.85 23.44
C PRO A 447 -9.18 2.33 23.36
N LEU A 448 -7.99 1.72 23.26
CA LEU A 448 -7.84 0.28 23.36
C LEU A 448 -8.35 -0.19 24.73
N SER A 449 -9.02 -1.34 24.75
CA SER A 449 -9.40 -1.96 26.02
C SER A 449 -8.17 -2.21 26.89
N LEU A 450 -8.32 -2.16 28.22
CA LEU A 450 -7.25 -2.45 29.17
C LEU A 450 -6.60 -3.81 28.91
N CYS A 451 -7.39 -4.81 28.52
CA CYS A 451 -6.89 -6.14 28.14
C CYS A 451 -5.96 -6.06 26.92
N LYS A 452 -6.38 -5.36 25.84
CA LYS A 452 -5.52 -5.14 24.68
C LYS A 452 -4.29 -4.32 25.05
N LEU A 453 -4.40 -3.24 25.83
CA LEU A 453 -3.25 -2.46 26.27
C LEU A 453 -2.23 -3.28 27.07
N ALA A 454 -2.71 -4.15 27.96
CA ALA A 454 -1.86 -5.06 28.72
C ALA A 454 -1.19 -6.10 27.81
N GLU A 455 -1.96 -6.70 26.90
CA GLU A 455 -1.45 -7.62 25.87
C GLU A 455 -0.37 -6.95 25.00
N HIS A 456 -0.61 -5.72 24.53
CA HIS A 456 0.34 -4.92 23.76
C HIS A 456 1.62 -4.63 24.54
N SER A 457 1.48 -4.30 25.83
CA SER A 457 2.64 -4.03 26.68
C SER A 457 3.47 -5.30 26.88
N VAL A 458 2.83 -6.44 27.13
CA VAL A 458 3.53 -7.72 27.30
C VAL A 458 4.30 -8.11 26.04
N TYR A 459 3.69 -8.03 24.86
CA TYR A 459 4.38 -8.35 23.61
C TYR A 459 5.52 -7.37 23.29
N ARG A 460 5.34 -6.08 23.57
CA ARG A 460 6.39 -5.07 23.39
C ARG A 460 7.61 -5.30 24.27
N TYR A 461 7.40 -5.64 25.54
CA TYR A 461 8.50 -5.81 26.51
C TYR A 461 9.09 -7.22 26.51
N PHE A 462 8.35 -8.22 26.07
CA PHE A 462 8.75 -9.62 26.14
C PHE A 462 8.35 -10.40 24.87
N PRO A 463 9.07 -10.20 23.75
CA PRO A 463 8.79 -10.86 22.47
C PRO A 463 8.85 -12.41 22.55
N ALA A 464 9.55 -12.95 23.55
CA ALA A 464 9.67 -14.40 23.76
C ALA A 464 8.33 -15.09 24.12
N PHE A 465 7.32 -14.36 24.63
CA PHE A 465 5.99 -14.93 24.90
C PHE A 465 5.25 -15.35 23.64
N GLU A 466 5.60 -14.77 22.49
CA GLU A 466 5.05 -15.14 21.20
C GLU A 466 5.47 -16.56 20.79
N LYS A 467 6.75 -16.89 20.99
CA LYS A 467 7.39 -18.13 20.52
C LYS A 467 7.08 -19.36 21.38
N SER A 468 6.58 -19.19 22.61
CA SER A 468 6.34 -20.29 23.53
C SER A 468 4.93 -20.26 24.13
N PRO A 469 4.05 -21.20 23.74
CA PRO A 469 2.75 -21.40 24.38
C PRO A 469 2.87 -21.72 25.89
N LEU A 470 3.98 -22.36 26.28
CA LEU A 470 4.28 -22.70 27.67
C LEU A 470 4.57 -21.46 28.51
N LEU A 471 5.31 -20.49 27.95
CA LEU A 471 5.57 -19.22 28.65
C LEU A 471 4.28 -18.42 28.85
N ARG A 472 3.36 -18.39 27.87
CA ARG A 472 2.06 -17.73 28.05
C ARG A 472 1.25 -18.32 29.20
N ARG A 473 1.24 -19.65 29.32
CA ARG A 473 0.56 -20.37 30.40
C ARG A 473 1.22 -20.14 31.77
N SER A 474 2.55 -20.02 31.83
CA SER A 474 3.27 -19.88 33.10
C SER A 474 3.19 -18.48 33.73
N VAL A 475 2.86 -17.43 32.97
CA VAL A 475 2.67 -16.06 33.51
C VAL A 475 1.21 -15.68 33.72
N GLY A 476 0.29 -16.63 33.57
CA GLY A 476 -1.14 -16.41 33.84
C GLY A 476 -1.86 -15.55 32.80
N GLN A 477 -1.33 -15.41 31.57
CA GLN A 477 -2.14 -14.95 30.45
C GLN A 477 -3.14 -16.06 30.09
N LEU A 478 -4.30 -16.03 30.75
CA LEU A 478 -5.44 -16.87 30.43
C LEU A 478 -5.88 -16.59 28.99
N ASN A 479 -5.88 -17.62 28.17
CA ASN A 479 -6.46 -17.58 26.84
C ASN A 479 -7.98 -17.55 27.02
N TRP A 480 -8.59 -16.37 26.94
CA TRP A 480 -10.03 -16.18 27.16
C TRP A 480 -10.89 -16.88 26.11
N ASP A 481 -10.32 -17.30 24.98
CA ASP A 481 -11.01 -18.09 23.95
C ASP A 481 -11.06 -19.61 24.26
N LEU A 482 -10.46 -20.06 25.37
CA LEU A 482 -10.46 -21.45 25.83
C LEU A 482 -11.31 -21.66 27.11
N ILE A 483 -12.06 -20.65 27.53
CA ILE A 483 -13.09 -20.71 28.59
C ILE A 483 -14.42 -20.31 27.94
#